data_AF-A0A2V5VN01-F1
#
_entry.id   AF-A0A2V5VN01-F1
#
_cell.length_a   1.000
_cell.length_b   1.000
_cell.length_c   1.000
_cell.angle_alpha   90.00
_cell.angle_beta   90.00
_cell.angle_gamma   90.00
#
_symmetry.space_group_name_H-M   'P 1'
#
loop_
_entity.id
_entity.type
_entity.pdbx_description
1 polymer ?
#
loop_
_entity_poly.entity_id
_entity_poly.type
_entity_poly.pdbx_seq_one_letter_code
_entity_poly.pdbx_strand_id
1 'polypeptide(L)'
;MKNSFTARVAVLLTITAALSSTAGNWPGWRGPDGTGASSEKNLPLKWSTNENVRWKVDLPDRGNSSPIVWGNRVFVAQAVQKENRRTLMCLDRANGKLLWQSGVTY
;
A
#
# COMPACT_ATOMS: atom_id res chain seq x y z
N MET A 1 -7.50 51.56 -3.26
CA MET A 1 -8.00 50.38 -4.02
C MET A 1 -6.84 49.68 -4.72
N LYS A 2 -6.04 48.91 -3.98
CA LYS A 2 -5.01 48.01 -4.53
C LYS A 2 -4.91 46.83 -3.55
N ASN A 3 -4.85 45.59 -4.07
CA ASN A 3 -4.47 44.34 -3.37
C ASN A 3 -5.55 43.29 -3.02
N SER A 4 -6.77 43.33 -3.59
CA SER A 4 -7.70 42.19 -3.46
C SER A 4 -7.49 41.08 -4.50
N PHE A 5 -6.80 41.38 -5.62
CA PHE A 5 -6.59 40.43 -6.72
C PHE A 5 -5.44 39.44 -6.43
N THR A 6 -4.34 39.94 -5.88
CA THR A 6 -3.13 39.14 -5.57
C THR A 6 -3.37 38.12 -4.44
N ALA A 7 -4.18 38.48 -3.44
CA ALA A 7 -4.55 37.59 -2.35
C ALA A 7 -5.42 36.41 -2.82
N ARG A 8 -6.31 36.62 -3.80
CA ARG A 8 -7.17 35.56 -4.36
C ARG A 8 -6.40 34.57 -5.23
N VAL A 9 -5.39 35.03 -5.96
CA VAL A 9 -4.50 34.17 -6.76
C VAL A 9 -3.62 33.29 -5.87
N ALA A 10 -3.11 33.83 -4.75
CA ALA A 10 -2.29 33.06 -3.81
C ALA A 10 -3.06 31.94 -3.08
N VAL A 11 -4.34 32.18 -2.77
CA VAL A 11 -5.24 31.16 -2.15
C VAL A 11 -5.61 30.06 -3.15
N LEU A 12 -5.82 30.39 -4.44
CA LEU A 12 -6.09 29.37 -5.46
C LEU A 12 -4.88 28.46 -5.71
N LEU A 13 -3.66 29.03 -5.68
CA LEU A 13 -2.41 28.30 -5.95
C LEU A 13 -2.02 27.32 -4.83
N THR A 14 -2.43 27.59 -3.59
CA THR A 14 -2.18 26.70 -2.44
C THR A 14 -3.15 25.51 -2.40
N ILE A 15 -4.37 25.63 -2.92
CA ILE A 15 -5.35 24.53 -2.96
C ILE A 15 -4.98 23.46 -4.01
N THR A 16 -4.35 23.85 -5.12
CA THR A 16 -3.92 22.91 -6.17
C THR A 16 -2.73 22.02 -5.79
N ALA A 17 -1.96 22.39 -4.76
CA ALA A 17 -0.77 21.63 -4.34
C ALA A 17 -1.10 20.41 -3.45
N ALA A 18 -2.36 20.23 -3.05
CA ALA A 18 -2.79 19.14 -2.17
C ALA A 18 -3.37 17.92 -2.92
N LEU A 19 -3.25 17.87 -4.25
CA LEU A 19 -3.55 16.65 -5.01
C LEU A 19 -2.44 15.63 -4.78
N SER A 20 -2.49 14.97 -3.62
CA SER A 20 -1.72 13.76 -3.37
C SER A 20 -2.06 12.77 -4.48
N SER A 21 -1.08 12.42 -5.30
CA SER A 21 -1.18 11.29 -6.22
C SER A 21 -1.55 10.05 -5.41
N THR A 22 -2.81 9.64 -5.49
CA THR A 22 -3.27 8.39 -4.88
C THR A 22 -2.93 7.28 -5.86
N ALA A 23 -1.87 6.52 -5.59
CA ALA A 23 -1.64 5.29 -6.32
C ALA A 23 -2.91 4.40 -6.24
N GLY A 24 -3.23 3.73 -7.35
CA GLY A 24 -4.40 2.86 -7.43
C GLY A 24 -4.36 1.68 -6.46
N ASN A 25 -5.51 1.05 -6.26
CA ASN A 25 -5.61 -0.18 -5.48
C ASN A 25 -5.15 -1.40 -6.31
N TRP A 26 -4.69 -2.43 -5.61
CA TRP A 26 -4.42 -3.75 -6.17
C TRP A 26 -5.31 -4.77 -5.44
N PRO A 27 -6.58 -4.92 -5.85
CA PRO A 27 -7.60 -5.58 -5.04
C PRO A 27 -7.51 -7.12 -4.98
N GLY A 28 -6.68 -7.75 -5.80
CA GLY A 28 -6.62 -9.20 -5.88
C GLY A 28 -5.47 -9.73 -6.73
N TRP A 29 -5.43 -11.05 -6.90
CA TRP A 29 -4.48 -11.71 -7.80
C TRP A 29 -4.57 -11.09 -9.18
N ARG A 30 -3.42 -10.69 -9.73
CA ARG A 30 -3.29 -10.01 -11.03
C ARG A 30 -3.94 -8.61 -11.13
N GLY A 31 -4.28 -7.98 -10.00
CA GLY A 31 -4.59 -6.56 -9.95
C GLY A 31 -6.01 -6.20 -10.41
N PRO A 32 -6.29 -4.90 -10.61
CA PRO A 32 -7.65 -4.40 -10.84
C PRO A 32 -8.28 -4.95 -12.13
N ASP A 33 -7.48 -5.17 -13.16
CA ASP A 33 -7.94 -5.67 -14.47
C ASP A 33 -7.68 -7.18 -14.64
N GLY A 34 -7.14 -7.86 -13.63
CA GLY A 34 -6.84 -9.30 -13.69
C GLY A 34 -5.72 -9.70 -14.66
N THR A 35 -4.97 -8.75 -15.21
CA THR A 35 -3.90 -8.99 -16.20
C THR A 35 -2.53 -9.23 -15.57
N GLY A 36 -2.30 -8.69 -14.36
CA GLY A 36 -0.99 -8.67 -13.70
C GLY A 36 -0.09 -7.53 -14.17
N ALA A 37 -0.62 -6.59 -14.96
CA ALA A 37 0.10 -5.41 -15.41
C ALA A 37 -0.23 -4.17 -14.55
N SER A 38 0.74 -3.28 -14.42
CA SER A 38 0.57 -1.95 -13.82
C SER A 38 0.81 -0.88 -14.88
N SER A 39 0.05 0.21 -14.84
CA SER A 39 0.28 1.40 -15.68
C SER A 39 1.33 2.35 -15.10
N GLU A 40 1.83 2.07 -13.90
CA GLU A 40 2.86 2.88 -13.23
C GLU A 40 4.17 2.91 -14.03
N LYS A 41 4.84 4.06 -14.00
CA LYS A 41 6.07 4.32 -14.77
C LYS A 41 7.23 4.65 -13.84
N ASN A 42 8.44 4.67 -14.38
CA ASN A 42 9.67 5.03 -13.66
C ASN A 42 9.91 4.16 -12.41
N LEU A 43 9.54 2.88 -12.49
CA LEU A 43 9.75 1.91 -11.42
C LEU A 43 11.23 1.52 -11.34
N PRO A 44 11.79 1.27 -10.13
CA PRO A 44 13.14 0.77 -9.98
C PRO A 44 13.35 -0.55 -10.72
N LEU A 45 14.46 -0.68 -11.44
CA LEU A 45 14.82 -1.90 -12.18
C LEU A 45 15.84 -2.78 -11.43
N LYS A 46 16.40 -2.28 -10.33
CA LYS A 46 17.38 -3.01 -9.49
C LYS A 46 16.79 -3.19 -8.09
N TRP A 47 16.98 -4.36 -7.50
CA TRP A 47 16.39 -4.70 -6.21
C TRP A 47 17.36 -5.59 -5.43
N SER A 48 17.40 -5.39 -4.11
CA SER A 48 18.02 -6.31 -3.17
C SER A 48 17.24 -6.33 -1.86
N THR A 49 17.73 -7.04 -0.84
CA THR A 49 17.10 -7.04 0.49
C THR A 49 17.10 -5.66 1.16
N ASN A 50 17.96 -4.75 0.70
CA ASN A 50 18.14 -3.41 1.28
C ASN A 50 18.16 -2.28 0.21
N GLU A 51 18.04 -2.60 -1.08
CA GLU A 51 18.03 -1.62 -2.18
C GLU A 51 16.62 -1.52 -2.77
N ASN A 52 16.13 -0.29 -2.93
CA ASN A 52 14.79 0.03 -3.44
C ASN A 52 13.62 -0.57 -2.64
N VAL A 53 13.89 -1.11 -1.44
CA VAL A 53 12.88 -1.63 -0.49
C VAL A 53 12.48 -0.54 0.48
N ARG A 54 11.20 -0.13 0.49
CA ARG A 54 10.69 0.85 1.47
C ARG A 54 10.57 0.27 2.88
N TRP A 55 10.08 -0.95 3.00
CA TRP A 55 9.98 -1.68 4.25
C TRP A 55 9.91 -3.19 3.98
N LYS A 56 10.22 -3.97 5.01
CA LYS A 56 10.06 -5.43 5.05
C LYS A 56 9.54 -5.82 6.42
N VAL A 57 8.78 -6.91 6.48
CA VAL A 57 8.27 -7.48 7.71
C VAL A 57 8.46 -8.98 7.70
N ASP A 58 8.82 -9.54 8.84
CA ASP A 58 8.87 -10.98 9.01
C ASP A 58 7.44 -11.52 9.07
N LEU A 59 7.19 -12.57 8.29
CA LEU A 59 5.95 -13.34 8.39
C LEU A 59 6.15 -14.49 9.38
N PRO A 60 5.09 -14.88 10.12
CA PRO A 60 5.19 -15.90 11.16
C PRO A 60 5.54 -17.30 10.61
N ASP A 61 5.20 -17.58 9.35
CA ASP A 61 5.46 -18.85 8.67
C ASP A 61 5.61 -18.64 7.15
N ARG A 62 5.95 -19.70 6.41
CA ARG A 62 5.91 -19.69 4.94
C ARG A 62 4.48 -19.47 4.45
N GLY A 63 4.33 -18.70 3.37
CA GLY A 63 3.03 -18.40 2.76
C GLY A 63 3.15 -18.16 1.26
N ASN A 64 2.06 -18.45 0.54
CA ASN A 64 1.95 -18.28 -0.92
C ASN A 64 0.94 -17.19 -1.30
N SER A 65 0.59 -16.32 -0.34
CA SER A 65 -0.43 -15.29 -0.54
C SER A 65 0.09 -14.21 -1.48
N SER A 66 -0.83 -13.67 -2.28
CA SER A 66 -0.60 -12.47 -3.06
C SER A 66 -1.08 -11.26 -2.26
N PRO A 67 -0.20 -10.29 -1.94
CA PRO A 67 -0.60 -9.12 -1.18
C PRO A 67 -1.69 -8.33 -1.90
N ILE A 68 -2.71 -7.92 -1.16
CA ILE A 68 -3.76 -7.01 -1.62
C ILE A 68 -3.44 -5.62 -1.10
N VAL A 69 -3.47 -4.60 -1.94
CA VAL A 69 -3.26 -3.20 -1.55
C VAL A 69 -4.57 -2.43 -1.73
N TRP A 70 -5.08 -1.83 -0.66
CA TRP A 70 -6.27 -0.97 -0.72
C TRP A 70 -6.09 0.28 0.13
N GLY A 71 -6.00 1.44 -0.52
CA GLY A 71 -5.66 2.71 0.12
C GLY A 71 -4.32 2.65 0.86
N ASN A 72 -4.37 2.84 2.17
CA ASN A 72 -3.21 2.83 3.07
C ASN A 72 -2.96 1.48 3.74
N ARG A 73 -3.58 0.39 3.25
CA ARG A 73 -3.51 -0.94 3.85
C ARG A 73 -2.95 -1.97 2.87
N VAL A 74 -2.18 -2.91 3.42
CA VAL A 74 -1.73 -4.12 2.73
C VAL A 74 -2.28 -5.33 3.48
N PHE A 75 -2.91 -6.25 2.76
CA PHE A 75 -3.49 -7.45 3.33
C PHE A 75 -2.77 -8.69 2.82
N VAL A 76 -2.45 -9.62 3.72
CA VAL A 76 -1.76 -10.87 3.40
C VAL A 76 -2.44 -12.02 4.13
N ALA A 77 -2.82 -13.06 3.39
CA ALA A 77 -3.30 -14.30 3.98
C ALA A 77 -2.11 -15.10 4.51
N GLN A 78 -2.15 -15.51 5.77
CA GLN A 78 -1.01 -16.06 6.46
C GLN A 78 -1.39 -17.21 7.39
N ALA A 79 -0.71 -18.33 7.22
CA ALA A 79 -0.74 -19.44 8.15
C ALA A 79 0.04 -19.08 9.42
N VAL A 80 -0.46 -19.52 10.57
CA VAL A 80 0.30 -19.54 11.82
C VAL A 80 0.26 -20.96 12.36
N GLN A 81 1.26 -21.75 12.01
CA GLN A 81 1.27 -23.21 12.18
C GLN A 81 1.27 -23.60 13.65
N LYS A 82 2.05 -22.89 14.48
CA LYS A 82 2.08 -23.10 15.94
C LYS A 82 0.73 -22.91 16.63
N GLU A 83 -0.18 -22.16 16.03
CA GLU A 83 -1.53 -21.88 16.55
C GLU A 83 -2.62 -22.68 15.83
N ASN A 84 -2.26 -23.47 14.81
CA ASN A 84 -3.20 -24.06 13.84
C ASN A 84 -4.20 -23.02 13.31
N ARG A 85 -3.73 -21.84 12.90
CA ARG A 85 -4.60 -20.76 12.41
C ARG A 85 -4.36 -20.40 10.95
N ARG A 86 -5.45 -20.08 10.26
CA ARG A 86 -5.45 -19.39 8.96
C ARG A 86 -5.93 -17.97 9.19
N THR A 87 -5.06 -17.00 8.91
CA THR A 87 -5.30 -15.61 9.26
C THR A 87 -5.20 -14.69 8.06
N LEU A 88 -5.81 -13.51 8.19
CA LEU A 88 -5.60 -12.35 7.35
C LEU A 88 -4.89 -11.30 8.23
N MET A 89 -3.70 -10.90 7.81
CA MET A 89 -2.93 -9.81 8.41
C MET A 89 -3.25 -8.52 7.65
N CYS A 90 -3.44 -7.42 8.38
CA CYS A 90 -3.54 -6.07 7.82
C CYS A 90 -2.35 -5.24 8.28
N LEU A 91 -1.57 -4.75 7.34
CA LEU A 91 -0.36 -3.97 7.54
C LEU A 91 -0.60 -2.53 7.07
N ASP A 92 0.03 -1.57 7.73
CA ASP A 92 0.11 -0.20 7.28
C ASP A 92 1.00 -0.12 6.02
N ARG A 93 0.49 0.48 4.94
CA ARG A 93 1.21 0.55 3.66
C ARG A 93 2.47 1.43 3.73
N ALA A 94 2.50 2.44 4.60
CA ALA A 94 3.60 3.39 4.65
C ALA A 94 4.84 2.78 5.31
N ASN A 95 4.67 1.95 6.33
CA ASN A 95 5.76 1.45 7.17
C ASN A 95 5.74 -0.07 7.46
N GLY A 96 4.74 -0.80 6.99
CA GLY A 96 4.62 -2.25 7.21
C GLY A 96 4.11 -2.64 8.61
N LYS A 97 3.81 -1.69 9.50
CA LYS A 97 3.34 -2.02 10.86
C LYS A 97 2.08 -2.89 10.81
N LEU A 98 2.07 -3.99 11.55
CA LEU A 98 0.86 -4.79 11.76
C LEU A 98 -0.20 -3.95 12.49
N LEU A 99 -1.34 -3.74 11.83
CA LEU A 99 -2.47 -3.01 12.38
C LEU A 99 -3.44 -3.94 13.10
N TRP A 100 -3.75 -5.07 12.49
CA TRP A 100 -4.56 -6.13 13.09
C TRP A 100 -4.34 -7.46 12.36
N GLN A 101 -4.73 -8.55 13.01
CA GLN A 101 -4.75 -9.89 12.46
C GLN A 101 -6.00 -10.61 12.94
N SER A 102 -6.71 -11.27 12.02
CA SER A 102 -7.91 -12.06 12.34
C SER A 102 -7.92 -13.37 11.56
N GLY A 103 -8.58 -14.40 12.06
CA GLY A 103 -8.57 -15.71 11.41
C GLY A 103 -9.15 -16.82 12.24
N VAL A 104 -9.31 -17.98 11.61
CA VAL A 104 -9.91 -19.19 12.19
C VAL A 104 -8.85 -20.21 12.56
N THR A 105 -9.14 -21.00 13.60
CA THR A 105 -8.37 -22.19 13.96
C THR A 105 -8.87 -23.39 13.13
N TYR A 106 -7.98 -24.31 12.77
CA TYR A 106 -8.28 -25.54 12.03
C TYR A 106 -7.62 -26.75 12.68
#